data_AF-A0A851UQ88-F1
#
_entry.id   AF-A0A851UQ88-F1
#
_cell.length_a   1.000
_cell.length_b   1.000
_cell.length_c   1.000
_cell.angle_alpha   90.00
_cell.angle_beta   90.00
_cell.angle_gamma   90.00
#
_symmetry.space_group_name_H-M   'P 1'
#
loop_
_entity.id
_entity.type
_entity.pdbx_description
1 polymer ?
#
loop_
_entity_poly.entity_id
_entity_poly.type
_entity_poly.pdbx_seq_one_letter_code
_entity_poly.pdbx_strand_id
1 'polypeptide(L)' 'RAPPAPPPAAPCGLRSVSVGVGALGLGYPSPETVVFRYCGGGCPAPPTLHGLALGAV' A
#
# COMPACT_ATOMS: atom_id res chain seq x y z
N ARG A 1 -26.87 -9.06 -15.40
CA ARG A 1 -25.92 -7.97 -15.76
C ARG A 1 -24.79 -8.02 -14.74
N ALA A 2 -23.54 -8.26 -15.15
CA ALA A 2 -22.41 -8.30 -14.21
C ALA A 2 -22.15 -6.90 -13.63
N PRO A 3 -21.74 -6.78 -12.36
CA PRO A 3 -21.34 -5.49 -11.78
C PRO A 3 -20.12 -4.93 -12.51
N PRO A 4 -19.98 -3.60 -12.62
CA PRO A 4 -18.78 -2.99 -13.20
C PRO A 4 -17.54 -3.35 -12.37
N ALA A 5 -16.41 -3.59 -13.06
CA ALA A 5 -15.13 -3.85 -12.40
C ALA A 5 -14.71 -2.65 -11.52
N PRO A 6 -14.03 -2.89 -10.38
CA PRO A 6 -13.49 -1.80 -9.57
C PRO A 6 -12.46 -1.00 -10.39
N PRO A 7 -12.30 0.31 -10.09
CA PRO A 7 -11.29 1.13 -10.76
C PRO A 7 -9.90 0.55 -10.51
N PRO A 8 -8.96 0.71 -11.47
CA PRO A 8 -7.59 0.25 -11.30
C PRO A 8 -6.98 0.92 -10.05
N ALA A 9 -6.25 0.14 -9.25
CA ALA A 9 -5.54 0.68 -8.11
C ALA A 9 -4.59 1.80 -8.58
N ALA A 10 -4.51 2.89 -7.83
CA ALA A 10 -3.53 3.95 -8.10
C ALA A 10 -2.12 3.34 -8.18
N PRO A 11 -1.23 3.83 -9.06
CA PRO A 11 0.10 3.28 -9.19
C PRO A 11 0.87 3.37 -7.86
N CYS A 12 1.76 2.40 -7.66
CA CYS A 12 2.63 2.32 -6.50
C CYS A 12 3.45 3.61 -6.41
N GLY A 13 3.36 4.25 -5.25
CA GLY A 13 4.06 5.50 -5.01
C GLY A 13 4.19 5.78 -3.53
N LEU A 14 5.02 6.78 -3.23
CA LEU A 14 5.24 7.24 -1.87
C LEU A 14 3.98 7.96 -1.35
N ARG A 15 3.52 7.55 -0.18
CA ARG A 15 2.40 8.12 0.56
C ARG A 15 2.91 8.59 1.92
N SER A 16 2.16 9.50 2.54
CA SER A 16 2.44 10.01 3.88
C SER A 16 1.18 10.00 4.72
N VAL A 17 1.31 9.66 6.00
CA VAL A 17 0.23 9.74 6.99
C VAL A 17 0.79 10.26 8.31
N SER A 18 0.07 11.17 8.95
CA SER A 18 0.39 11.60 10.32
C SER A 18 -0.13 10.55 11.30
N VAL A 19 0.76 9.97 12.11
CA VAL A 19 0.39 8.92 13.08
C VAL A 19 1.05 9.18 14.42
N GLY A 20 0.33 8.90 15.50
CA GLY A 20 0.90 8.95 16.86
C GLY A 20 1.89 7.82 17.06
N VAL A 21 3.02 8.10 17.72
CA VAL A 21 4.08 7.09 17.94
C VAL A 21 3.55 5.90 18.75
N GLY A 22 2.70 6.16 19.76
CA GLY A 22 2.04 5.10 20.53
C GLY A 22 1.13 4.17 19.70
N ALA A 23 0.61 4.64 18.57
CA ALA A 23 -0.24 3.85 17.68
C ALA A 23 0.54 2.95 16.71
N LEU A 24 1.88 3.08 16.65
CA LEU A 24 2.73 2.21 15.82
C LEU A 24 2.84 0.78 16.35
N GLY A 25 2.39 0.51 17.58
CA GLY A 25 2.41 -0.84 18.16
C GLY A 25 3.80 -1.34 18.56
N LEU A 26 4.78 -0.45 18.71
CA LEU A 26 6.18 -0.78 19.03
C LEU A 26 6.47 -0.81 20.54
N GLY A 27 5.46 -0.66 21.39
CA GLY A 27 5.62 -0.66 22.86
C GLY A 27 6.09 0.67 23.47
N TYR A 28 6.13 1.76 22.70
CA TYR A 28 6.49 3.11 23.18
C TYR A 28 5.24 3.95 23.46
N PRO A 29 4.89 4.21 24.74
CA PRO A 29 3.80 5.13 25.07
C PRO A 29 4.28 6.59 24.95
N SER A 30 4.36 7.11 23.72
CA SER A 30 4.72 8.51 23.45
C SER A 30 3.52 9.29 22.88
N PRO A 31 3.28 10.54 23.35
CA PRO A 31 2.25 11.43 22.81
C PRO A 31 2.68 12.13 21.50
N GLU A 32 3.92 11.92 21.06
CA GLU A 32 4.44 12.54 19.84
C GLU A 32 3.74 12.01 18.58
N THR A 33 3.63 12.88 17.57
CA THR A 33 3.08 12.53 16.25
C THR A 33 4.18 12.67 15.20
N VAL A 34 4.28 11.68 14.32
CA VAL A 34 5.27 11.64 13.24
C VAL A 34 4.60 11.53 11.88
N VAL A 35 5.28 12.00 10.84
CA VAL A 35 4.88 11.76 9.44
C VAL A 35 5.45 10.42 9.00
N PHE A 36 4.61 9.39 8.98
CA PHE A 36 4.98 8.07 8.51
C PHE A 36 4.85 8.00 6.98
N ARG A 37 5.95 7.64 6.31
CA ARG A 37 5.99 7.48 4.85
C ARG A 37 6.03 6.01 4.48
N TYR A 38 5.23 5.63 3.49
CA TYR A 38 5.13 4.24 3.03
C TYR A 38 4.87 4.18 1.52
N CYS A 39 5.21 3.05 0.90
CA CYS A 39 4.84 2.78 -0.49
C CYS A 39 3.46 2.11 -0.54
N GLY A 40 2.59 2.57 -1.42
CA GLY A 40 1.26 1.98 -1.59
C GLY A 40 0.68 2.23 -2.99
N GLY A 41 -0.16 1.30 -3.44
CA GLY A 41 -0.74 1.27 -4.78
C GLY A 41 -0.47 -0.05 -5.50
N GLY A 42 -0.98 -0.18 -6.73
CA GLY A 42 -0.70 -1.30 -7.61
C GLY A 42 0.60 -1.11 -8.39
N CYS A 43 1.27 -2.19 -8.77
CA CYS A 43 2.47 -2.14 -9.60
C CYS A 43 2.12 -2.53 -11.05
N PRO A 44 1.72 -1.58 -11.92
CA PRO A 44 1.44 -1.86 -13.33
C PRO A 44 2.76 -2.04 -14.08
N ALA A 45 3.48 -3.12 -13.78
CA ALA A 45 4.66 -3.56 -14.51
C ALA A 45 4.25 -4.65 -15.50
N PRO A 46 4.92 -4.78 -16.66
CA PRO A 46 4.73 -5.94 -17.50
C PRO A 46 4.97 -7.22 -16.67
N PRO A 47 4.10 -8.22 -16.79
CA PRO A 47 4.16 -9.39 -15.93
C PRO A 47 5.48 -10.12 -16.14
N THR A 48 6.14 -10.47 -15.04
CA THR A 48 7.33 -11.32 -15.08
C THR A 48 6.91 -12.77 -15.28
N LEU A 49 7.80 -13.61 -15.82
CA LEU A 49 7.56 -15.06 -15.93
C LEU A 49 7.12 -15.69 -14.60
N HIS A 50 7.73 -15.25 -13.48
CA HIS A 50 7.33 -15.69 -12.15
C HIS A 50 5.93 -15.20 -11.77
N GLY A 51 5.59 -13.94 -12.08
CA GLY A 51 4.25 -13.40 -11.86
C GLY A 51 3.18 -14.16 -12.63
N LEU A 52 3.44 -14.48 -13.89
CA LEU A 52 2.55 -15.31 -14.71
C LEU A 52 2.35 -16.71 -14.12
N ALA A 53 3.42 -17.34 -13.63
CA ALA A 53 3.34 -18.65 -12.96
C ALA A 53 2.47 -18.61 -11.68
N LEU A 54 2.43 -17.46 -11.01
CA LEU A 54 1.59 -17.21 -9.83
C LEU A 54 0.17 -16.71 -10.18
N GLY A 55 -0.15 -16.53 -11.47
CA GLY A 55 -1.43 -15.96 -11.90
C GLY A 55 -1.56 -14.46 -11.63
N ALA A 56 -0.46 -13.75 -11.36
CA ALA A 56 -0.42 -12.30 -11.33
C ALA A 56 -0.41 -11.78 -12.78
N VAL A 57 -1.56 -11.23 -13.21
CA VAL A 57 -1.80 -10.65 -14.53
C VAL A 57 -2.29 -9.22 -14.37
#